data_AF-A0A3Q9J056-F1
#
_entry.id   AF-A0A3Q9J056-F1
#
_cell.length_a   1.000
_cell.length_b   1.000
_cell.length_c   1.000
_cell.angle_alpha   90.00
_cell.angle_beta   90.00
_cell.angle_gamma   90.00
#
_symmetry.space_group_name_H-M   'P 1'
#
loop_
_entity.id
_entity.type
_entity.pdbx_description
1 polymer ?
#
loop_
_entity_poly.entity_id
_entity_poly.type
_entity_poly.pdbx_seq_one_letter_code
_entity_poly.pdbx_strand_id
1 'polypeptide(L)'
;MLAMLSTTSLDIHVAATCTRHQFTRDPAAVIEQLQQIGPPEKLAPTIGRWIGYYDHPDRQTLIAALLAAYPNSSRWIADGAAMRFQPVHGTACY
;
A
#
# COMPACT_ATOMS: atom_id res chain seq x y z
N MET A 1 14.51 -9.35 19.40
CA MET A 1 15.02 -9.88 18.13
C MET A 1 13.84 -9.99 17.17
N LEU A 2 13.59 -8.97 16.34
CA LEU A 2 12.49 -9.02 15.37
C LEU A 2 12.86 -10.05 14.29
N ALA A 3 12.11 -11.14 14.21
CA ALA A 3 12.22 -12.06 13.08
C ALA A 3 11.94 -11.26 11.80
N MET A 4 12.91 -11.19 10.88
CA MET A 4 12.67 -10.58 9.59
C MET A 4 11.63 -11.42 8.85
N LEU A 5 10.44 -10.85 8.65
CA LEU A 5 9.44 -11.43 7.76
C LEU A 5 10.05 -11.66 6.37
N SER A 6 9.64 -12.72 5.69
CA SER A 6 9.92 -12.86 4.27
C SER A 6 9.31 -11.69 3.50
N THR A 7 9.89 -11.33 2.35
CA THR A 7 9.39 -10.22 1.51
C THR A 7 7.89 -10.37 1.23
N THR A 8 7.44 -11.58 0.89
CA THR A 8 6.03 -11.88 0.66
C THR A 8 5.16 -11.63 1.89
N SER A 9 5.60 -12.08 3.06
CA SER A 9 4.84 -11.88 4.30
C SER A 9 4.76 -10.39 4.65
N LEU A 10 5.85 -9.65 4.44
CA LEU A 10 5.88 -8.20 4.63
C LEU A 10 4.86 -7.49 3.72
N ASP A 11 4.87 -7.84 2.44
CA ASP A 11 3.97 -7.25 1.44
C ASP A 11 2.50 -7.50 1.78
N ILE A 12 2.17 -8.72 2.22
CA ILE A 12 0.82 -9.08 2.65
C ILE A 12 0.39 -8.22 3.85
N HIS A 13 1.23 -8.08 4.88
CA HIS A 13 0.90 -7.30 6.07
C HIS A 13 0.69 -5.82 5.72
N VAL A 14 1.56 -5.24 4.90
CA VAL A 14 1.43 -3.84 4.46
C VAL A 14 0.13 -3.62 3.69
N ALA A 15 -0.14 -4.48 2.70
CA ALA A 15 -1.35 -4.37 1.88
C ALA A 15 -2.62 -4.57 2.71
N ALA A 16 -2.63 -5.53 3.65
CA ALA A 16 -3.75 -5.80 4.54
C ALA A 16 -4.02 -4.61 5.47
N THR A 17 -2.98 -4.04 6.08
CA THR A 17 -3.10 -2.85 6.94
C THR A 17 -3.66 -1.66 6.16
N CYS A 18 -3.11 -1.34 4.98
CA CYS A 18 -3.60 -0.22 4.18
C CYS A 18 -5.04 -0.42 3.73
N THR A 19 -5.41 -1.64 3.32
CA THR A 19 -6.76 -1.96 2.85
C THR A 19 -7.79 -1.92 3.98
N ARG A 20 -7.45 -2.42 5.18
CA ARG A 20 -8.33 -2.37 6.36
C ARG A 20 -8.63 -0.94 6.79
N HIS A 21 -7.66 -0.04 6.61
CA HIS A 21 -7.76 1.36 7.02
C HIS A 21 -7.97 2.32 5.86
N GLN A 22 -8.36 1.84 4.67
CA GLN A 22 -8.39 2.64 3.45
C GLN A 22 -9.27 3.90 3.53
N PHE A 23 -10.30 3.88 4.40
CA PHE A 23 -11.21 5.01 4.64
C PHE A 23 -10.98 5.67 6.01
N THR A 24 -9.79 5.51 6.60
CA THR A 24 -9.49 6.08 7.92
C THR A 24 -9.53 7.60 7.90
N ARG A 25 -9.92 8.18 9.04
CA ARG A 25 -9.75 9.62 9.34
C ARG A 25 -8.51 9.89 10.18
N ASP A 26 -7.92 8.83 10.74
CA ASP A 26 -6.68 8.87 11.50
C ASP A 26 -5.61 8.09 10.74
N PRO A 27 -4.88 8.75 9.82
CA PRO A 27 -3.79 8.11 9.10
C PRO A 27 -2.51 7.98 9.95
N ALA A 28 -2.38 8.73 11.05
CA ALA A 28 -1.20 8.67 11.91
C ALA A 28 -1.09 7.29 12.59
N ALA A 29 -2.20 6.78 13.13
CA ALA A 29 -2.25 5.44 13.71
C ALA A 29 -1.87 4.33 12.69
N VAL A 30 -2.21 4.52 11.41
CA VAL A 30 -1.85 3.56 10.35
C VAL A 30 -0.35 3.61 10.08
N ILE A 31 0.24 4.81 10.03
CA ILE A 31 1.69 4.98 9.84
C ILE A 31 2.47 4.37 11.00
N GLU A 32 2.02 4.58 12.24
CA GLU A 32 2.63 3.95 13.43
C GLU A 32 2.60 2.43 13.33
N GLN A 33 1.48 1.84 12.91
CA GLN A 33 1.39 0.39 12.69
C GLN A 33 2.37 -0.06 11.60
N LEU A 34 2.43 0.64 10.46
CA LEU A 34 3.34 0.31 9.37
C LEU A 34 4.81 0.36 9.80
N GLN A 35 5.19 1.33 10.63
CA GLN A 35 6.55 1.44 11.20
C GLN A 35 6.93 0.24 12.08
N GLN A 36 5.95 -0.43 12.70
CA GLN A 36 6.17 -1.65 13.47
C GLN A 36 6.38 -2.89 12.59
N ILE A 37 5.90 -2.88 11.34
CA ILE A 37 6.00 -4.02 10.43
C ILE A 37 7.43 -4.13 9.86
N GLY A 38 8.05 -3.02 9.50
CA GLY A 38 9.38 -3.04 8.91
C GLY A 38 9.94 -1.68 8.54
N PRO A 39 11.19 -1.65 8.05
CA PRO A 39 11.86 -0.40 7.74
C PRO A 39 11.32 0.21 6.42
N PRO A 40 11.29 1.54 6.31
CA PRO A 40 10.56 2.26 5.27
C PRO A 40 10.98 1.89 3.84
N GLU A 41 12.25 1.58 3.61
CA GLU A 41 12.78 1.17 2.31
C GLU A 41 12.20 -0.16 1.83
N LYS A 42 11.86 -1.07 2.75
CA LYS A 42 11.23 -2.35 2.43
C LYS A 42 9.71 -2.22 2.24
N LEU A 43 9.07 -1.24 2.90
CA LEU A 43 7.63 -1.01 2.75
C LEU A 43 7.30 -0.18 1.50
N ALA A 44 8.22 0.69 1.06
CA ALA A 44 7.99 1.64 -0.03
C ALA A 44 7.47 1.02 -1.35
N PRO A 45 7.95 -0.15 -1.82
CA PRO A 45 7.40 -0.79 -3.02
C PRO A 45 5.91 -1.11 -2.90
N THR A 46 5.52 -1.73 -1.79
CA THR A 46 4.15 -2.20 -1.57
C THR A 46 3.21 -1.05 -1.26
N ILE A 47 3.66 -0.05 -0.50
CA ILE A 47 2.90 1.19 -0.27
C ILE A 47 2.64 1.92 -1.60
N GLY A 48 3.67 2.08 -2.44
CA GLY A 48 3.53 2.77 -3.72
C GLY A 48 2.58 2.07 -4.68
N ARG A 49 2.69 0.73 -4.80
CA ARG A 49 1.75 -0.06 -5.60
C ARG A 49 0.32 0.03 -5.06
N TRP A 50 0.14 0.00 -3.75
CA TRP A 50 -1.17 0.14 -3.13
C TRP A 50 -1.78 1.52 -3.45
N ILE A 51 -0.99 2.60 -3.33
CA ILE A 51 -1.43 3.95 -3.70
C ILE A 51 -1.88 4.00 -5.16
N GLY A 52 -1.05 3.51 -6.09
CA GLY A 52 -1.38 3.52 -7.52
C GLY A 52 -2.62 2.70 -7.87
N TYR A 53 -2.83 1.56 -7.20
CA TYR A 53 -4.00 0.73 -7.43
C TYR A 53 -5.29 1.37 -6.88
N TYR A 54 -5.21 2.05 -5.74
CA TYR A 54 -6.35 2.57 -5.00
C TYR A 54 -6.58 4.07 -5.12
N ASP A 55 -5.86 4.76 -6.00
CA ASP A 55 -5.98 6.21 -6.24
C ASP A 55 -7.42 6.61 -6.60
N HIS A 56 -8.17 7.06 -5.59
CA HIS A 56 -9.59 7.40 -5.63
C HIS A 56 -9.90 8.45 -4.56
N PRO A 57 -10.85 9.38 -4.78
CA PRO A 57 -11.17 10.46 -3.85
C PRO A 57 -11.35 10.03 -2.38
N ASP A 58 -12.07 8.93 -2.14
CA ASP A 58 -12.40 8.48 -0.78
C ASP A 58 -11.20 8.00 0.05
N ARG A 59 -10.03 7.80 -0.58
CA ARG A 59 -8.80 7.28 0.04
C ARG A 59 -7.69 8.33 0.11
N GLN A 60 -7.95 9.56 -0.35
CA GLN A 60 -6.94 10.61 -0.45
C GLN A 60 -6.31 10.98 0.90
N THR A 61 -7.07 10.91 2.00
CA THR A 61 -6.54 11.15 3.36
C THR A 61 -5.38 10.22 3.69
N LEU A 62 -5.57 8.91 3.46
CA LEU A 62 -4.52 7.93 3.75
C LEU A 62 -3.38 8.01 2.72
N ILE A 63 -3.70 8.19 1.43
CA ILE A 63 -2.70 8.31 0.36
C ILE A 63 -1.75 9.50 0.62
N ALA A 64 -2.29 10.68 0.93
CA ALA A 64 -1.49 11.87 1.21
C ALA A 64 -0.54 11.65 2.40
N ALA A 65 -1.04 11.02 3.47
CA ALA A 65 -0.25 10.72 4.65
C ALA A 65 0.85 9.67 4.38
N LEU A 66 0.55 8.63 3.59
CA LEU A 66 1.53 7.62 3.18
C LEU A 66 2.63 8.24 2.30
N LEU A 67 2.28 9.14 1.38
CA LEU A 67 3.25 9.86 0.56
C LEU A 67 4.18 10.74 1.38
N ALA A 68 3.64 11.41 2.41
CA ALA A 68 4.43 12.23 3.33
C ALA A 68 5.39 11.38 4.18
N ALA A 69 4.93 10.24 4.71
CA ALA A 69 5.73 9.37 5.56
C ALA A 69 6.72 8.49 4.78
N TYR A 70 6.41 8.14 3.54
CA TYR A 70 7.19 7.23 2.71
C TYR A 70 7.43 7.84 1.32
N PRO A 71 8.23 8.92 1.19
CA PRO A 71 8.41 9.62 -0.09
C PRO A 71 8.97 8.73 -1.21
N ASN A 72 9.79 7.73 -0.85
CA ASN A 72 10.35 6.74 -1.76
C ASN A 72 9.33 5.76 -2.34
N SER A 73 8.07 5.78 -1.88
CA SER A 73 6.97 4.97 -2.42
C SER A 73 6.48 5.50 -3.77
N SER A 74 6.64 6.80 -4.03
CA SER A 74 6.17 7.48 -5.25
C SER A 74 6.63 6.82 -6.55
N ARG A 75 7.86 6.30 -6.59
CA ARG A 75 8.43 5.62 -7.77
C ARG A 75 7.69 4.33 -8.18
N TRP A 76 6.89 3.76 -7.29
CA TRP A 76 6.18 2.50 -7.51
C TRP A 76 4.68 2.69 -7.77
N ILE A 77 4.19 3.93 -7.81
CA ILE A 77 2.78 4.24 -8.07
C ILE A 77 2.37 3.78 -9.46
N ALA A 78 3.22 4.00 -10.47
CA ALA A 78 2.95 3.58 -11.84
C ALA A 78 2.75 2.06 -11.95
N ASP A 79 3.54 1.27 -11.21
CA ASP A 79 3.39 -0.19 -11.15
C ASP A 79 2.02 -0.60 -10.61
N GLY A 80 1.57 0.04 -9.53
CA GLY A 80 0.25 -0.21 -8.93
C GLY A 80 -0.90 0.16 -9.86
N ALA A 81 -0.78 1.31 -10.52
CA ALA A 81 -1.76 1.76 -11.50
C ALA A 81 -1.84 0.78 -12.68
N ALA A 82 -0.70 0.31 -13.19
CA ALA A 82 -0.65 -0.68 -14.27
C ALA A 82 -1.38 -1.98 -13.92
N MET A 83 -1.27 -2.46 -12.67
CA MET A 83 -1.99 -3.65 -12.20
C MET A 83 -3.51 -3.49 -12.27
N ARG A 84 -4.04 -2.29 -12.01
CA ARG A 84 -5.49 -2.02 -12.08
C ARG A 84 -6.06 -2.15 -13.49
N PHE A 85 -5.26 -1.86 -14.51
CA PHE A 85 -5.65 -1.92 -15.92
C PHE A 85 -5.32 -3.25 -16.59
N GLN A 86 -4.74 -4.21 -15.87
CA GLN A 86 -4.47 -5.53 -16.43
C GLN A 86 -5.80 -6.26 -16.70
N PRO A 87 -5.92 -6.96 -17.85
CA PRO A 87 -7.08 -7.78 -18.13
C PRO A 87 -7.26 -8.77 -16.98
N VAL A 88 -8.40 -8.72 -16.30
CA VAL A 88 -8.75 -9.74 -15.33
C VAL A 88 -8.97 -11.02 -16.13
N HIS A 89 -8.10 -12.02 -15.96
CA HIS A 89 -8.34 -13.36 -16.47
C HIS A 89 -9.48 -14.00 -15.68
N GLY A 90 -10.69 -13.54 -15.94
CA GLY A 90 -11.94 -14.07 -15.44
C GLY A 90 -12.80 -14.51 -16.62
N THR A 91 -13.53 -15.61 -16.43
CA THR A 91 -14.54 -16.09 -17.39
C THR A 91 -15.74 -15.15 -17.36
N ALA A 92 -15.62 -13.94 -17.92
CA ALA A 92 -16.76 -13.10 -18.19
C ALA A 92 -17.33 -13.49 -19.56
N CYS A 93 -18.11 -14.57 -19.58
CA CYS A 93 -19.10 -14.77 -20.63
C CYS A 93 -20.21 -13.74 -20.38
N TYR A 94 -20.26 -12.70 -21.22
CA TYR A 94 -21.50 -11.95 -21.46
C TYR A 94 -22.24 -12.62 -22.61
#